data_AF-A0A967J439-F1
#
_entry.id   AF-A0A967J439-F1
#
_cell.length_a   1.000
_cell.length_b   1.000
_cell.length_c   1.000
_cell.angle_alpha   90.00
_cell.angle_beta   90.00
_cell.angle_gamma   90.00
#
_symmetry.space_group_name_H-M   'P 1'
#
loop_
_entity.id
_entity.type
_entity.pdbx_description
1 polymer ?
#
loop_
_entity_poly.entity_id
_entity_poly.type
_entity_poly.pdbx_seq_one_letter_code
_entity_poly.pdbx_strand_id
1 'polypeptide(L)' 'APLAEELERAGLDVTVDGHRLRVVDETDAVFDRVRDAAATRGVGLLRMERAAVTLEDEFLQSARGGGG' A
#
# COMPACT_ATOMS: atom_id res chain seq x y z
N ALA A 1 -4.39 1.27 -10.91
CA ALA A 1 -4.00 2.68 -10.68
C ALA A 1 -2.57 2.85 -11.16
N PRO A 2 -2.22 3.93 -11.88
CA PRO A 2 -0.94 4.02 -12.59
C PRO A 2 0.30 3.89 -11.69
N LEU A 3 0.18 4.30 -10.42
CA LEU A 3 1.22 4.08 -9.41
C LEU A 3 1.28 2.63 -8.92
N ALA A 4 0.12 1.98 -8.68
CA ALA A 4 0.06 0.59 -8.24
C ALA A 4 0.75 -0.35 -9.25
N GLU A 5 0.43 -0.19 -10.53
CA GLU A 5 1.04 -0.99 -11.62
C GLU A 5 2.57 -0.83 -11.67
N GLU A 6 3.09 0.36 -11.32
CA GLU A 6 4.53 0.58 -11.30
C GLU A 6 5.21 -0.04 -10.09
N LEU A 7 4.55 0.00 -8.94
CA LEU A 7 5.03 -0.64 -7.73
C LEU A 7 5.01 -2.18 -7.87
N GLU A 8 3.97 -2.74 -8.49
CA GLU A 8 3.89 -4.16 -8.83
C GLU A 8 5.01 -4.57 -9.80
N ARG A 9 5.30 -3.75 -10.82
CA ARG A 9 6.43 -3.97 -11.74
C ARG A 9 7.79 -3.89 -11.04
N ALA A 10 7.90 -3.09 -9.99
CA ALA A 10 9.08 -3.04 -9.13
C ALA A 10 9.18 -4.25 -8.17
N GLY A 11 8.24 -5.20 -8.24
CA GLY A 11 8.22 -6.43 -7.46
C GLY A 11 7.64 -6.27 -6.06
N LEU A 12 6.91 -5.19 -5.79
CA LEU A 12 6.27 -4.95 -4.50
C LEU A 12 4.89 -5.60 -4.46
N ASP A 13 4.51 -6.09 -3.28
CA ASP A 13 3.15 -6.57 -3.01
C ASP A 13 2.25 -5.37 -2.69
N VAL A 14 1.30 -5.10 -3.57
CA VAL A 14 0.46 -3.89 -3.53
C VAL A 14 -1.01 -4.28 -3.52
N THR A 15 -1.75 -3.76 -2.54
CA THR A 15 -3.22 -3.82 -2.50
C THR A 15 -3.80 -2.44 -2.73
N VAL A 16 -4.80 -2.35 -3.60
CA VAL A 16 -5.53 -1.11 -3.91
C VAL A 16 -6.88 -1.11 -3.18
N ASP A 17 -7.14 -0.08 -2.38
CA ASP A 17 -8.42 0.15 -1.71
C ASP A 17 -8.90 1.59 -1.97
N GLY A 18 -9.67 1.77 -3.05
CA GLY A 18 -10.12 3.08 -3.51
C GLY A 18 -8.94 4.01 -3.85
N HIS A 19 -8.74 5.05 -3.05
CA HIS A 19 -7.63 6.01 -3.19
C HIS A 19 -6.40 5.66 -2.34
N ARG A 20 -6.45 4.56 -1.58
CA ARG A 20 -5.37 4.11 -0.71
C ARG A 20 -4.62 2.96 -1.37
N LEU A 21 -3.30 3.02 -1.28
CA LEU A 21 -2.40 1.93 -1.64
C LEU A 21 -1.79 1.36 -0.36
N ARG A 22 -1.86 0.05 -0.19
CA ARG A 22 -1.15 -0.67 0.88
C ARG A 22 -0.03 -1.45 0.21
N VAL A 23 1.19 -1.26 0.70
CA VAL A 23 2.38 -1.96 0.22
C VAL A 23 2.95 -2.77 1.37
N VAL A 24 3.24 -4.05 1.14
CA VAL A 24 3.84 -4.94 2.14
C VAL A 24 5.29 -5.15 1.78
N ASP A 25 6.19 -4.77 2.69
CA ASP A 25 7.64 -4.94 2.55
C ASP A 25 8.27 -5.04 3.94
N GLU A 26 9.36 -5.79 4.06
CA GLU A 26 10.09 -5.99 5.32
C GLU A 26 11.12 -4.87 5.58
N THR A 27 11.34 -4.00 4.60
CA THR A 27 12.41 -3.00 4.61
C THR A 27 11.88 -1.58 4.51
N ASP A 28 12.58 -0.67 5.18
CA ASP A 28 12.30 0.76 5.11
C ASP A 28 12.59 1.36 3.73
N ALA A 29 13.32 0.64 2.86
CA ALA A 29 13.61 1.07 1.49
C ALA A 29 12.35 1.18 0.62
N VAL A 30 11.24 0.55 1.03
CA VAL A 30 9.95 0.65 0.34
C VAL A 30 9.46 2.10 0.23
N PHE A 31 9.75 2.94 1.23
CA PHE A 31 9.31 4.34 1.24
C PHE A 31 9.95 5.14 0.11
N ASP A 32 11.24 4.92 -0.14
CA ASP A 32 11.97 5.60 -1.20
C ASP A 32 11.53 5.07 -2.57
N ARG A 33 11.35 3.75 -2.72
CA ARG A 33 10.81 3.14 -3.94
C ARG A 33 9.42 3.70 -4.29
N VAL A 34 8.55 3.88 -3.30
CA VAL A 34 7.20 4.46 -3.50
C VAL A 34 7.28 5.92 -3.93
N ARG A 35 8.18 6.71 -3.32
CA ARG A 35 8.39 8.11 -3.70
C ARG A 35 8.92 8.22 -5.13
N ASP A 36 9.90 7.39 -5.50
CA ASP A 36 10.50 7.39 -6.83
C ASP A 36 9.45 7.00 -7.89
N ALA A 37 8.67 5.94 -7.66
CA ALA A 37 7.60 5.54 -8.57
C ALA A 37 6.53 6.63 -8.71
N ALA A 38 6.16 7.30 -7.62
CA ALA A 38 5.21 8.41 -7.65
C ALA A 38 5.76 9.60 -8.47
N ALA A 39 7.03 9.95 -8.28
CA ALA A 39 7.71 10.99 -9.05
C ALA A 39 7.78 10.64 -10.55
N THR A 40 8.18 9.41 -10.90
CA THR A 40 8.23 8.93 -12.29
C THR A 40 6.87 8.99 -12.98
N ARG A 41 5.78 8.68 -12.25
CA ARG A 41 4.42 8.71 -12.80
C ARG A 41 3.73 10.07 -12.67
N GLY A 42 4.37 11.07 -12.07
CA GLY A 42 3.79 12.40 -11.85
C GLY A 42 2.59 12.39 -10.89
N VAL A 43 2.57 11.46 -9.92
CA VAL A 43 1.49 11.31 -8.95
C VAL A 43 1.88 11.99 -7.63
N GLY A 44 1.01 12.86 -7.13
CA GLY A 44 1.17 13.47 -5.81
C GLY A 44 0.78 12.51 -4.69
N LEU A 45 1.66 12.35 -3.69
CA LEU A 45 1.37 11.60 -2.47
C LEU A 45 0.84 12.56 -1.40
N LEU A 46 -0.41 12.39 -0.97
CA LEU A 46 -1.00 13.23 0.09
C LEU A 46 -0.47 12.86 1.48
N ARG A 47 -0.33 11.56 1.74
CA ARG A 47 0.14 10.99 3.00
C ARG A 47 0.75 9.62 2.74
N MET A 48 1.84 9.33 3.44
CA MET A 48 2.48 8.02 3.44
C MET A 48 2.85 7.69 4.88
N GLU A 49 2.43 6.52 5.37
CA GLU A 49 2.62 6.11 6.76
C GLU A 49 2.94 4.63 6.86
N ARG A 50 3.72 4.26 7.88
CA ARG A 50 3.90 2.86 8.25
C ARG A 50 2.69 2.44 9.07
N ALA A 51 2.02 1.37 8.64
CA ALA A 51 1.05 0.67 9.47
C ALA A 51 1.69 -0.64 9.93
N ALA A 52 1.84 -0.82 11.23
CA ALA A 52 2.08 -2.15 11.78
C ALA A 52 0.74 -2.89 11.75
N VAL A 53 0.68 -3.97 10.98
CA VAL A 53 -0.52 -4.82 10.94
C VAL A 53 -0.45 -5.71 12.16
N THR A 54 -1.36 -5.51 13.09
CA THR A 54 -1.49 -6.41 14.24
C THR A 54 -2.47 -7.54 13.92
N LEU A 55 -2.39 -8.64 14.66
CA LEU A 55 -3.40 -9.70 14.56
C LEU A 55 -4.81 -9.15 14.85
N GLU A 56 -4.91 -8.15 15.74
CA GLU A 56 -6.17 -7.46 16.04
C GLU A 56 -6.76 -6.76 14.81
N ASP A 57 -5.92 -6.13 13.97
CA ASP A 57 -6.37 -5.51 12.71
C ASP A 57 -6.95 -6.54 11.75
N GLU A 58 -6.31 -7.70 11.61
CA GLU A 58 -6.80 -8.81 10.76
C GLU A 58 -8.13 -9.39 11.29
N PHE A 59 -8.28 -9.51 12.62
CA PHE A 59 -9.53 -9.91 13.26
C PHE A 59 -10.66 -8.89 13.02
N LEU A 60 -10.38 -7.59 13.13
CA LEU A 60 -11.37 -6.55 12.86
C LEU A 60 -11.76 -6.48 11.38
N GLN A 61 -10.83 -6.76 10.47
CA GLN A 61 -11.07 -6.75 9.03
C GLN A 61 -11.94 -7.95 8.60
N SER A 62 -11.68 -9.14 9.15
CA SER A 62 -12.51 -10.33 8.90
C SER A 62 -13.92 -10.22 9.50
N ALA A 63 -14.07 -9.62 10.68
CA ALA A 63 -15.37 -9.40 11.31
C ALA A 63 -16.28 -8.43 10.53
N ARG A 64 -15.71 -7.47 9.78
CA ARG A 64 -16.49 -6.55 8.93
C ARG A 64 -16.94 -7.14 7.61
N GLY A 65 -16.31 -8.22 7.13
CA GLY A 65 -16.67 -8.91 5.88
C GLY A 65 -17.73 -10.00 6.00
N GLY A 66 -18.12 -10.38 7.23
CA GLY A 66 -19.05 -11.50 7.51
C GLY A 66 -20.52 -11.12 7.71
N GLY A 67 -20.91 -9.87 7.42
CA GLY A 67 -22.30 -9.41 7.51
C GLY A 67 -22.97 -9.39 6.14
N GLY A 68 -23.36 -10.56 5.63
CA GLY A 68 -24.14 -10.74 4.40
C GLY A 68 -25.22 -11.81 4.60
#